data_AF-A0A2K2VNK9-F1
#
_entry.id   AF-A0A2K2VNK9-F1
#
_cell.length_a   1.000
_cell.length_b   1.000
_cell.length_c   1.000
_cell.angle_alpha   90.00
_cell.angle_beta   90.00
_cell.angle_gamma   90.00
#
_symmetry.space_group_name_H-M   'P 1'
#
loop_
_entity.id
_entity.type
_entity.pdbx_description
1 polymer ?
#
loop_
_entity_poly.entity_id
_entity_poly.type
_entity_poly.pdbx_seq_one_letter_code
_entity_poly.pdbx_strand_id
1 'polypeptide(L)'
;RHPIRLDLTESKRYSISDQSQKIVESLKDDINIKGFYQEADPNREQTRDLLETYRYYSKKINYQFTDPDRDPSLAKHYQIRTYGTLVLEGFGKTQTIPTADEETITNAILKLTQEQQRTVYFLAGHGERDISNVDKDGYSTARAAIEKENFQVKTLNLLVDPKIPDDAALVVVADPQKPLLTTELDALRQYSIRNGSVMFLLEPFSDGGVAGFLKAYGITISPDIIVDTMSRVFGASYLIPVITEYGFHKITDGFNVACFFPTTRSIGSAAGIPDSIELLELAFTSSYSWAETGFRLGQTEPPKFDENKDRKGPISVAVIAAISAANPGNDPKSQEQPGGKSAEATDAGGQAYLLVFGDSDFASNSYFNLQGNADFFLNAINFLGQQENLISIQRPKTAGAPLTLSRSQNRLLFWVGLLLMPAVVVASGLAVFQLRRKHR
;
A
#
# COMPACT_ATOMS: atom_id res chain seq x y z
N ARG A 1 -9.85 -26.41 -24.00
CA ARG A 1 -8.40 -26.45 -23.66
C ARG A 1 -7.86 -25.07 -23.96
N HIS A 2 -7.53 -24.27 -22.93
CA HIS A 2 -6.94 -22.94 -23.12
C HIS A 2 -5.45 -23.11 -23.45
N PRO A 3 -4.92 -22.45 -24.50
CA PRO A 3 -3.50 -22.47 -24.78
C PRO A 3 -2.76 -21.75 -23.65
N ILE A 4 -1.76 -22.41 -23.07
CA ILE A 4 -0.89 -21.81 -22.05
C ILE A 4 -0.13 -20.65 -22.72
N ARG A 5 -0.40 -19.41 -22.31
CA ARG A 5 0.39 -18.24 -22.68
C ARG A 5 1.43 -17.97 -21.60
N LEU A 6 2.70 -18.10 -21.96
CA LEU A 6 3.84 -17.69 -21.13
C LEU A 6 4.38 -16.39 -21.74
N ASP A 7 4.28 -15.29 -20.99
CA ASP A 7 4.93 -14.03 -21.36
C ASP A 7 6.41 -14.09 -20.95
N LEU A 8 7.30 -14.13 -21.94
CA LEU A 8 8.75 -14.17 -21.75
C LEU A 8 9.39 -12.77 -21.82
N THR A 9 8.60 -11.71 -21.92
CA THR A 9 9.13 -10.33 -21.94
C THR A 9 9.53 -9.90 -20.53
N GLU A 10 10.69 -9.23 -20.41
CA GLU A 10 11.21 -8.72 -19.13
C GLU A 10 10.22 -7.77 -18.42
N SER A 11 9.36 -7.09 -19.19
CA SER A 11 8.34 -6.17 -18.71
C SER A 11 6.94 -6.78 -18.58
N LYS A 12 6.76 -8.10 -18.78
CA LYS A 12 5.44 -8.76 -18.72
C LYS A 12 4.35 -8.04 -19.56
N ARG A 13 4.72 -7.55 -20.74
CA ARG A 13 3.93 -6.60 -21.55
C ARG A 13 2.60 -7.17 -22.06
N TYR A 14 2.44 -8.49 -22.02
CA TYR A 14 1.27 -9.24 -22.50
C TYR A 14 0.56 -10.02 -21.37
N SER A 15 0.80 -9.62 -20.11
CA SER A 15 0.10 -10.17 -18.95
C SER A 15 -0.34 -9.05 -18.03
N ILE A 16 -1.57 -9.14 -17.52
CA ILE A 16 -2.05 -8.29 -16.43
C ILE A 16 -1.53 -8.84 -15.08
N SER A 17 -1.47 -7.99 -14.07
CA SER A 17 -1.09 -8.34 -12.71
C SER A 17 -1.93 -9.49 -12.16
N ASP A 18 -1.33 -10.31 -11.27
CA ASP A 18 -2.02 -11.44 -10.63
C ASP A 18 -3.29 -10.99 -9.88
N GLN A 19 -3.36 -9.72 -9.50
CA GLN A 19 -4.54 -9.11 -8.92
C GLN A 19 -5.65 -8.87 -9.95
N SER A 20 -5.35 -8.19 -11.06
CA SER A 20 -6.33 -7.96 -12.12
C SER A 20 -6.89 -9.28 -12.64
N GLN A 21 -6.07 -10.35 -12.69
CA GLN A 21 -6.52 -11.71 -12.98
C GLN A 21 -7.59 -12.19 -11.99
N LYS A 22 -7.31 -12.13 -10.69
CA LYS A 22 -8.26 -12.59 -9.66
C LYS A 22 -9.57 -11.78 -9.66
N ILE A 23 -9.51 -10.48 -9.92
CA ILE A 23 -10.69 -9.62 -10.04
C ILE A 23 -11.59 -10.12 -11.16
N VAL A 24 -11.02 -10.29 -12.36
CA VAL A 24 -11.82 -10.68 -13.53
C VAL A 24 -12.31 -12.13 -13.44
N GLU A 25 -11.53 -13.02 -12.84
CA GLU A 25 -11.92 -14.42 -12.59
C GLU A 25 -13.10 -14.53 -11.62
N SER A 26 -13.21 -13.59 -10.66
CA SER A 26 -14.29 -13.57 -9.67
C SER A 26 -15.62 -12.98 -10.16
N LEU A 27 -15.69 -12.51 -11.42
CA LEU A 27 -16.87 -11.84 -11.97
C LEU A 27 -18.09 -12.76 -11.98
N LYS A 28 -19.20 -12.26 -11.43
CA LYS A 28 -20.49 -12.96 -11.40
C LYS A 28 -21.36 -12.65 -12.63
N ASP A 29 -21.27 -11.45 -13.18
CA ASP A 29 -22.03 -10.98 -14.34
C ASP A 29 -21.13 -10.44 -15.45
N ASP A 30 -21.72 -10.25 -16.63
CA ASP A 30 -21.03 -9.75 -17.81
C ASP A 30 -20.74 -8.24 -17.70
N ILE A 31 -19.55 -7.86 -18.15
CA ILE A 31 -19.14 -6.45 -18.32
C ILE A 31 -18.91 -6.20 -19.80
N ASN A 32 -19.59 -5.19 -20.33
CA ASN A 32 -19.48 -4.76 -21.72
C ASN A 32 -18.66 -3.48 -21.79
N ILE A 33 -17.57 -3.50 -22.56
CA ILE A 33 -16.62 -2.41 -22.70
C ILE A 33 -16.72 -1.82 -24.11
N LYS A 34 -17.03 -0.53 -24.21
CA LYS A 34 -17.14 0.21 -25.48
C LYS A 34 -15.98 1.18 -25.60
N GLY A 35 -15.05 0.91 -26.51
CA GLY A 35 -13.91 1.79 -26.80
C GLY A 35 -14.25 2.76 -27.93
N PHE A 36 -14.12 4.06 -27.68
CA PHE A 36 -14.40 5.12 -28.63
C PHE A 36 -13.11 5.60 -29.29
N TYR A 37 -12.71 4.97 -30.39
CA TYR A 37 -11.45 5.21 -31.11
C TYR A 37 -11.72 5.45 -32.59
N GLN A 38 -10.98 6.38 -33.20
CA GLN A 38 -10.92 6.47 -34.66
C GLN A 38 -10.29 5.19 -35.24
N GLU A 39 -10.68 4.78 -36.45
CA GLU A 39 -10.12 3.58 -37.09
C GLU A 39 -8.59 3.62 -37.22
N ALA A 40 -8.02 4.81 -37.42
CA ALA A 40 -6.58 5.03 -37.59
C ALA A 40 -5.82 5.34 -36.29
N ASP A 41 -6.50 5.34 -35.13
CA ASP A 41 -5.85 5.66 -33.85
C ASP A 41 -4.83 4.56 -33.48
N PRO A 42 -3.53 4.91 -33.31
CA PRO A 42 -2.49 3.93 -32.99
C PRO A 42 -2.69 3.25 -31.64
N ASN A 43 -3.40 3.89 -30.70
CA ASN A 43 -3.65 3.32 -29.37
C ASN A 43 -4.76 2.27 -29.39
N ARG A 44 -5.57 2.21 -30.45
CA ARG A 44 -6.69 1.25 -30.57
C ARG A 44 -6.22 -0.20 -30.51
N GLU A 45 -5.10 -0.53 -31.15
CA GLU A 45 -4.55 -1.89 -31.13
C GLU A 45 -3.96 -2.24 -29.74
N GLN A 46 -3.29 -1.28 -29.09
CA GLN A 46 -2.79 -1.48 -27.73
C GLN A 46 -3.93 -1.77 -26.73
N THR A 47 -5.01 -1.00 -26.82
CA THR A 47 -6.22 -1.23 -26.02
C THR A 47 -6.86 -2.57 -26.34
N ARG A 48 -6.87 -2.99 -27.62
CA ARG A 48 -7.40 -4.31 -28.00
C ARG A 48 -6.60 -5.43 -27.34
N ASP A 49 -5.28 -5.38 -27.42
CA ASP A 49 -4.40 -6.40 -26.82
C ASP A 49 -4.63 -6.51 -25.30
N LEU A 50 -4.79 -5.35 -24.63
CA LEU A 50 -5.10 -5.31 -23.21
C LEU A 50 -6.47 -5.95 -22.92
N LEU A 51 -7.54 -5.51 -23.59
CA LEU A 51 -8.89 -6.05 -23.40
C LEU A 51 -9.01 -7.54 -23.76
N GLU A 52 -8.26 -8.02 -24.76
CA GLU A 52 -8.13 -9.45 -25.07
C GLU A 52 -7.50 -10.22 -23.92
N THR A 53 -6.52 -9.63 -23.23
CA THR A 53 -5.90 -10.23 -22.04
C THR A 53 -6.93 -10.35 -20.91
N TYR A 54 -7.73 -9.32 -20.63
CA TYR A 54 -8.83 -9.41 -19.66
C TYR A 54 -9.84 -10.50 -20.03
N ARG A 55 -10.23 -10.57 -21.32
CA ARG A 55 -11.17 -11.57 -21.83
C ARG A 55 -10.62 -13.00 -21.78
N TYR A 56 -9.30 -13.17 -21.86
CA TYR A 56 -8.65 -14.47 -21.72
C TYR A 56 -8.86 -15.06 -20.31
N TYR A 57 -8.74 -14.24 -19.26
CA TYR A 57 -8.97 -14.64 -17.87
C TYR A 57 -10.46 -14.74 -17.52
N SER A 58 -11.32 -13.93 -18.16
CA SER A 58 -12.76 -13.99 -17.91
C SER A 58 -13.60 -13.82 -19.17
N LYS A 59 -14.38 -14.86 -19.50
CA LYS A 59 -15.32 -14.84 -20.63
C LYS A 59 -16.49 -13.87 -20.45
N LYS A 60 -16.66 -13.32 -19.24
CA LYS A 60 -17.66 -12.31 -18.90
C LYS A 60 -17.27 -10.90 -19.35
N ILE A 61 -16.02 -10.71 -19.78
CA ILE A 61 -15.57 -9.46 -20.37
C ILE A 61 -15.84 -9.49 -21.88
N ASN A 62 -16.73 -8.60 -22.32
CA ASN A 62 -17.02 -8.34 -23.73
C ASN A 62 -16.53 -6.95 -24.09
N TYR A 63 -15.99 -6.78 -25.30
CA TYR A 63 -15.59 -5.45 -25.77
C TYR A 63 -15.95 -5.21 -27.24
N GLN A 64 -16.17 -3.95 -27.59
CA GLN A 64 -16.35 -3.48 -28.96
C GLN A 64 -15.69 -2.11 -29.15
N PHE A 65 -15.20 -1.85 -30.36
CA PHE A 65 -14.69 -0.54 -30.74
C PHE A 65 -15.69 0.17 -31.66
N THR A 66 -15.98 1.43 -31.36
CA THR A 66 -16.83 2.30 -32.17
C THR A 66 -16.04 3.54 -32.56
N ASP A 67 -16.12 3.93 -33.83
CA ASP A 67 -15.60 5.21 -34.30
C ASP A 67 -16.63 6.32 -33.99
N PRO A 68 -16.30 7.31 -33.13
CA PRO A 68 -17.23 8.37 -32.75
C PRO A 68 -17.69 9.23 -33.93
N ASP A 69 -16.90 9.32 -34.98
CA ASP A 69 -17.21 10.12 -36.16
C ASP A 69 -18.17 9.38 -37.11
N ARG A 70 -18.16 8.05 -37.06
CA ARG A 70 -19.11 7.21 -37.80
C ARG A 70 -20.42 6.96 -37.05
N ASP A 71 -20.39 6.95 -35.72
CA ASP A 71 -21.59 6.83 -34.88
C ASP A 71 -21.68 7.99 -33.87
N PRO A 72 -21.99 9.22 -34.34
CA PRO A 72 -22.09 10.39 -33.50
C PRO A 72 -23.27 10.32 -32.51
N SER A 73 -24.32 9.56 -32.84
CA SER A 73 -25.44 9.29 -31.93
C SER A 73 -25.00 8.57 -30.67
N LEU A 74 -24.25 7.48 -30.81
CA LEU A 74 -23.78 6.69 -29.68
C LEU A 74 -22.76 7.47 -28.85
N ALA A 75 -21.83 8.18 -29.51
CA ALA A 75 -20.87 9.04 -28.84
C ALA A 75 -21.56 10.12 -27.99
N LYS A 76 -22.63 10.75 -28.50
CA LYS A 76 -23.41 11.74 -27.77
C LYS A 76 -24.19 11.13 -26.60
N HIS A 77 -24.76 9.94 -26.76
CA HIS A 77 -25.46 9.23 -25.68
C HIS A 77 -24.54 9.00 -24.47
N TYR A 78 -23.31 8.54 -24.73
CA TYR A 78 -22.29 8.31 -23.70
C TYR A 78 -21.49 9.56 -23.31
N GLN A 79 -21.84 10.73 -23.86
CA GLN A 79 -21.18 12.01 -23.59
C GLN A 79 -19.66 11.97 -23.85
N ILE A 80 -19.25 11.27 -24.89
CA ILE A 80 -17.83 11.14 -25.26
C ILE A 80 -17.31 12.48 -25.76
N ARG A 81 -16.31 13.03 -25.05
CA ARG A 81 -15.67 14.31 -25.37
C ARG A 81 -14.29 14.15 -25.98
N THR A 82 -13.67 13.00 -25.78
CA THR A 82 -12.28 12.73 -26.14
C THR A 82 -12.19 11.35 -26.79
N TYR A 83 -11.43 11.23 -27.89
CA TYR A 83 -11.09 9.92 -28.45
C TYR A 83 -10.24 9.11 -27.46
N GLY A 84 -10.30 7.80 -27.59
CA GLY A 84 -9.63 6.86 -26.68
C GLY A 84 -10.36 6.63 -25.35
N THR A 85 -11.57 7.16 -25.19
CA THR A 85 -12.41 6.94 -24.00
C THR A 85 -13.01 5.52 -24.04
N LEU A 86 -13.04 4.85 -22.89
CA LEU A 86 -13.74 3.58 -22.71
C LEU A 86 -14.95 3.77 -21.80
N VAL A 87 -16.06 3.14 -22.15
CA VAL A 87 -17.25 3.03 -21.31
C VAL A 87 -17.46 1.57 -20.94
N LEU A 88 -17.47 1.28 -19.65
CA LEU A 88 -17.70 -0.04 -19.09
C LEU A 88 -19.11 -0.09 -18.49
N GLU A 89 -19.89 -1.10 -18.86
CA GLU A 89 -21.27 -1.31 -18.41
C GLU A 89 -21.42 -2.71 -17.83
N GLY A 90 -21.94 -2.81 -16.60
CA GLY A 90 -22.16 -4.09 -15.91
C GLY A 90 -22.75 -3.85 -14.52
N PHE A 91 -23.39 -4.88 -13.94
CA PHE A 91 -23.96 -4.81 -12.58
C PHE A 91 -24.93 -3.60 -12.35
N GLY A 92 -25.65 -3.19 -13.40
CA GLY A 92 -26.55 -2.03 -13.35
C GLY A 92 -25.85 -0.67 -13.24
N LYS A 93 -24.52 -0.62 -13.41
CA LYS A 93 -23.68 0.57 -13.30
C LYS A 93 -22.95 0.84 -14.63
N THR A 94 -22.50 2.08 -14.79
CA THR A 94 -21.67 2.52 -15.92
C THR A 94 -20.46 3.27 -15.39
N GLN A 95 -19.28 3.02 -15.95
CA GLN A 95 -18.04 3.73 -15.66
C GLN A 95 -17.41 4.21 -16.96
N THR A 96 -16.99 5.48 -16.98
CA THR A 96 -16.31 6.08 -18.14
C THR A 96 -14.88 6.40 -17.74
N ILE A 97 -13.91 5.86 -18.49
CA ILE A 97 -12.47 6.10 -18.27
C ILE A 97 -11.86 6.76 -19.50
N PRO A 98 -11.04 7.82 -19.32
CA PRO A 98 -10.48 8.58 -20.44
C PRO A 98 -9.27 7.92 -21.10
N THR A 99 -8.63 6.97 -20.42
CA THR A 99 -7.45 6.25 -20.89
C THR A 99 -7.65 4.74 -20.75
N ALA A 100 -6.95 3.98 -21.58
CA ALA A 100 -6.91 2.52 -21.51
C ALA A 100 -5.56 2.08 -20.95
N ASP A 101 -5.51 1.90 -19.65
CA ASP A 101 -4.39 1.28 -18.95
C ASP A 101 -4.94 0.26 -17.94
N GLU A 102 -4.08 -0.67 -17.49
CA GLU A 102 -4.50 -1.76 -16.61
C GLU A 102 -5.09 -1.23 -15.30
N GLU A 103 -4.51 -0.18 -14.73
CA GLU A 103 -4.95 0.42 -13.48
C GLU A 103 -6.37 0.97 -13.61
N THR A 104 -6.63 1.81 -14.62
CA THR A 104 -7.93 2.44 -14.85
C THR A 104 -9.02 1.43 -15.21
N ILE A 105 -8.72 0.42 -16.04
CA ILE A 105 -9.67 -0.63 -16.40
C ILE A 105 -10.00 -1.50 -15.18
N THR A 106 -8.99 -1.94 -14.43
CA THR A 106 -9.20 -2.75 -13.22
C THR A 106 -10.04 -2.00 -12.20
N ASN A 107 -9.72 -0.72 -11.95
CA ASN A 107 -10.48 0.13 -11.03
C ASN A 107 -11.92 0.36 -11.48
N ALA A 108 -12.16 0.52 -12.79
CA ALA A 108 -13.51 0.64 -13.32
C ALA A 108 -14.31 -0.67 -13.15
N ILE A 109 -13.69 -1.83 -13.37
CA ILE A 109 -14.32 -3.13 -13.12
C ILE A 109 -14.68 -3.29 -11.63
N LEU A 110 -13.77 -2.94 -10.72
CA LEU A 110 -14.03 -2.98 -9.28
C LEU A 110 -15.24 -2.11 -8.90
N LYS A 111 -15.30 -0.88 -9.41
CA LYS A 111 -16.41 0.06 -9.21
C LYS A 111 -17.75 -0.48 -9.68
N LEU A 112 -17.77 -1.22 -10.78
CA LEU A 112 -18.97 -1.86 -11.29
C LEU A 112 -19.42 -3.03 -10.40
N THR A 113 -18.46 -3.87 -9.98
CA THR A 113 -18.76 -5.13 -9.26
C THR A 113 -19.15 -4.94 -7.79
N GLN A 114 -18.69 -3.89 -7.13
CA GLN A 114 -19.03 -3.64 -5.72
C GLN A 114 -20.47 -3.14 -5.59
N GLU A 115 -21.30 -3.78 -4.76
CA GLU A 115 -22.68 -3.35 -4.52
C GLU A 115 -22.72 -1.99 -3.81
N GLN A 116 -21.90 -1.81 -2.77
CA GLN A 116 -21.79 -0.59 -1.98
C GLN A 116 -20.33 -0.11 -1.91
N GLN A 117 -20.12 1.17 -2.22
CA GLN A 117 -18.83 1.82 -2.01
C GLN A 117 -18.63 2.01 -0.51
N ARG A 118 -17.64 1.33 0.08
CA ARG A 118 -17.35 1.46 1.51
C ARG A 118 -16.67 2.80 1.82
N THR A 119 -16.79 3.24 3.08
CA THR A 119 -16.27 4.54 3.52
C THR A 119 -15.09 4.35 4.47
N VAL A 120 -13.99 5.07 4.21
CA VAL A 120 -12.89 5.30 5.17
C VAL A 120 -13.24 6.53 6.00
N TYR A 121 -13.44 6.35 7.29
CA TYR A 121 -13.78 7.41 8.22
C TYR A 121 -12.56 7.93 8.96
N PHE A 122 -12.31 9.24 8.92
CA PHE A 122 -11.29 9.90 9.73
C PHE A 122 -11.95 10.50 10.98
N LEU A 123 -11.48 10.09 12.16
CA LEU A 123 -11.99 10.61 13.42
C LEU A 123 -11.66 12.09 13.57
N ALA A 124 -12.60 12.86 14.12
CA ALA A 124 -12.43 14.26 14.47
C ALA A 124 -13.13 14.57 15.80
N GLY A 125 -12.60 15.57 16.50
CA GLY A 125 -13.16 16.10 17.76
C GLY A 125 -12.09 16.42 18.81
N HIS A 126 -10.89 15.86 18.64
CA HIS A 126 -9.77 15.93 19.55
C HIS A 126 -8.53 16.60 18.94
N GLY A 127 -8.66 17.22 17.77
CA GLY A 127 -7.58 17.95 17.08
C GLY A 127 -6.83 17.10 16.05
N GLU A 128 -7.42 15.99 15.62
CA GLU A 128 -6.90 15.08 14.62
C GLU A 128 -6.63 15.77 13.27
N ARG A 129 -5.84 15.13 12.41
CA ARG A 129 -5.53 15.63 11.06
C ARG A 129 -6.78 15.74 10.20
N ASP A 130 -6.98 16.91 9.60
CA ASP A 130 -8.13 17.21 8.75
C ASP A 130 -7.89 16.80 7.29
N ILE A 131 -8.75 15.90 6.80
CA ILE A 131 -8.80 15.41 5.42
C ILE A 131 -9.16 16.47 4.38
N SER A 132 -9.69 17.61 4.80
CA SER A 132 -10.03 18.73 3.92
C SER A 132 -8.96 19.82 3.93
N ASN A 133 -8.00 19.75 4.86
CA ASN A 133 -6.93 20.72 4.98
C ASN A 133 -5.88 20.53 3.86
N VAL A 134 -5.62 21.62 3.12
CA VAL A 134 -4.68 21.70 2.00
C VAL A 134 -3.28 22.18 2.43
N ASP A 135 -3.12 22.62 3.68
CA ASP A 135 -1.85 23.02 4.25
C ASP A 135 -0.90 21.83 4.40
N LYS A 136 0.36 22.13 4.72
CA LYS A 136 1.46 21.16 4.76
C LYS A 136 1.21 19.94 5.65
N ASP A 137 0.54 20.15 6.76
CA ASP A 137 0.19 19.20 7.82
C ASP A 137 -1.19 18.56 7.63
N GLY A 138 -1.97 19.03 6.65
CA GLY A 138 -3.29 18.51 6.28
C GLY A 138 -3.25 17.23 5.43
N TYR A 139 -4.42 16.64 5.20
CA TYR A 139 -4.58 15.31 4.59
C TYR A 139 -5.34 15.31 3.24
N SER A 140 -5.57 16.46 2.61
CA SER A 140 -6.31 16.56 1.33
C SER A 140 -5.72 15.68 0.21
N THR A 141 -4.41 15.51 0.15
CA THR A 141 -3.74 14.67 -0.85
C THR A 141 -4.00 13.18 -0.60
N ALA A 142 -3.89 12.75 0.66
CA ALA A 142 -4.21 11.39 1.07
C ALA A 142 -5.68 11.06 0.81
N ARG A 143 -6.59 11.97 1.11
CA ARG A 143 -8.02 11.86 0.78
C ARG A 143 -8.23 11.59 -0.71
N ALA A 144 -7.68 12.45 -1.58
CA ALA A 144 -7.85 12.31 -3.02
C ALA A 144 -7.26 10.99 -3.56
N ALA A 145 -6.19 10.48 -2.94
CA ALA A 145 -5.63 9.18 -3.27
C ALA A 145 -6.53 8.02 -2.84
N ILE A 146 -7.06 8.04 -1.60
CA ILE A 146 -8.02 7.04 -1.12
C ILE A 146 -9.29 7.01 -1.98
N GLU A 147 -9.79 8.17 -2.42
CA GLU A 147 -10.97 8.25 -3.30
C GLU A 147 -10.70 7.62 -4.68
N LYS A 148 -9.45 7.62 -5.15
CA LYS A 148 -9.05 6.91 -6.38
C LYS A 148 -9.03 5.39 -6.19
N GLU A 149 -8.71 4.91 -4.99
CA GLU A 149 -8.79 3.50 -4.57
C GLU A 149 -10.24 3.01 -4.34
N ASN A 150 -11.23 3.73 -4.85
CA ASN A 150 -12.66 3.37 -4.80
C ASN A 150 -13.27 3.36 -3.39
N PHE A 151 -12.70 4.11 -2.46
CA PHE A 151 -13.36 4.40 -1.17
C PHE A 151 -14.06 5.76 -1.19
N GLN A 152 -15.09 5.91 -0.36
CA GLN A 152 -15.49 7.25 0.08
C GLN A 152 -14.63 7.65 1.27
N VAL A 153 -14.36 8.95 1.43
CA VAL A 153 -13.67 9.46 2.62
C VAL A 153 -14.56 10.47 3.32
N LYS A 154 -14.82 10.24 4.60
CA LYS A 154 -15.67 11.11 5.43
C LYS A 154 -15.04 11.35 6.78
N THR A 155 -15.38 12.48 7.39
CA THR A 155 -15.09 12.75 8.80
C THR A 155 -16.12 12.05 9.68
N LEU A 156 -15.68 11.47 10.79
CA LEU A 156 -16.50 10.88 11.84
C LEU A 156 -16.25 11.64 13.13
N ASN A 157 -17.31 12.09 13.80
CA ASN A 157 -17.19 12.70 15.13
C ASN A 157 -18.06 11.92 16.11
N LEU A 158 -17.42 11.10 16.94
CA LEU A 158 -18.10 10.22 17.89
C LEU A 158 -18.72 10.97 19.09
N LEU A 159 -18.38 12.24 19.28
CA LEU A 159 -19.06 13.12 20.24
C LEU A 159 -20.42 13.58 19.74
N VAL A 160 -20.63 13.59 18.41
CA VAL A 160 -21.89 13.98 17.76
C VAL A 160 -22.74 12.76 17.43
N ASP A 161 -22.15 11.74 16.81
CA ASP A 161 -22.79 10.46 16.53
C ASP A 161 -21.98 9.33 17.17
N PRO A 162 -22.44 8.76 18.30
CA PRO A 162 -21.68 7.78 19.06
C PRO A 162 -21.58 6.40 18.38
N LYS A 163 -22.19 6.21 17.19
CA LYS A 163 -22.12 4.95 16.44
C LYS A 163 -21.21 5.11 15.22
N ILE A 164 -20.32 4.13 15.04
CA ILE A 164 -19.58 3.97 13.78
C ILE A 164 -20.56 3.41 12.72
N PRO A 165 -20.72 4.08 11.55
CA PRO A 165 -21.63 3.65 10.49
C PRO A 165 -21.36 2.24 9.96
N ASP A 166 -22.41 1.55 9.53
CA ASP A 166 -22.30 0.16 9.06
C ASP A 166 -21.61 0.05 7.68
N ASP A 167 -21.49 1.15 6.93
CA ASP A 167 -20.74 1.24 5.66
C ASP A 167 -19.24 1.55 5.86
N ALA A 168 -18.79 1.68 7.12
CA ALA A 168 -17.39 1.90 7.44
C ALA A 168 -16.56 0.68 7.00
N ALA A 169 -15.59 0.90 6.13
CA ALA A 169 -14.52 -0.05 5.82
C ALA A 169 -13.39 0.02 6.85
N LEU A 170 -13.07 1.23 7.30
CA LEU A 170 -11.94 1.54 8.16
C LEU A 170 -12.23 2.82 8.94
N VAL A 171 -11.80 2.86 10.20
CA VAL A 171 -11.72 4.08 10.99
C VAL A 171 -10.26 4.46 11.20
N VAL A 172 -9.89 5.68 10.83
CA VAL A 172 -8.54 6.24 10.98
C VAL A 172 -8.55 7.27 12.10
N VAL A 173 -7.66 7.12 13.07
CA VAL A 173 -7.41 8.06 14.15
C VAL A 173 -6.04 8.68 13.91
N ALA A 174 -6.01 9.90 13.40
CA ALA A 174 -4.78 10.55 12.95
C ALA A 174 -4.38 11.69 13.90
N ASP A 175 -3.37 11.45 14.72
CA ASP A 175 -2.74 12.43 15.61
C ASP A 175 -3.71 13.17 16.56
N PRO A 176 -4.45 12.45 17.43
CA PRO A 176 -5.33 13.06 18.41
C PRO A 176 -4.54 13.94 19.40
N GLN A 177 -4.82 15.24 19.37
CA GLN A 177 -4.14 16.24 20.24
C GLN A 177 -4.69 16.26 21.67
N LYS A 178 -5.87 15.69 21.88
CA LYS A 178 -6.51 15.52 23.19
C LYS A 178 -6.84 14.05 23.44
N PRO A 179 -6.89 13.61 24.70
CA PRO A 179 -7.33 12.26 25.03
C PRO A 179 -8.73 11.96 24.50
N LEU A 180 -8.88 10.86 23.77
CA LEU A 180 -10.18 10.30 23.41
C LEU A 180 -10.97 9.90 24.66
N LEU A 181 -12.29 10.03 24.62
CA LEU A 181 -13.16 9.62 25.71
C LEU A 181 -13.28 8.09 25.77
N THR A 182 -13.57 7.57 26.97
CA THR A 182 -13.78 6.12 27.17
C THR A 182 -14.91 5.58 26.30
N THR A 183 -15.98 6.35 26.10
CA THR A 183 -17.11 5.99 25.24
C THR A 183 -16.72 5.84 23.76
N GLU A 184 -15.76 6.62 23.29
CA GLU A 184 -15.26 6.55 21.91
C GLU A 184 -14.34 5.34 21.73
N LEU A 185 -13.44 5.11 22.69
CA LEU A 185 -12.61 3.90 22.73
C LEU A 185 -13.47 2.63 22.80
N ASP A 186 -14.58 2.67 23.53
CA ASP A 186 -15.55 1.58 23.58
C ASP A 186 -16.25 1.39 22.23
N ALA A 187 -16.61 2.46 21.52
CA ALA A 187 -17.18 2.38 20.17
C ALA A 187 -16.18 1.74 19.18
N LEU A 188 -14.90 2.14 19.20
CA LEU A 188 -13.84 1.54 18.39
C LEU A 188 -13.63 0.06 18.73
N ARG A 189 -13.70 -0.32 20.01
CA ARG A 189 -13.65 -1.73 20.44
C ARG A 189 -14.83 -2.53 19.87
N GLN A 190 -16.04 -2.01 19.99
CA GLN A 190 -17.25 -2.68 19.46
C GLN A 190 -17.21 -2.82 17.95
N TYR A 191 -16.68 -1.83 17.25
CA TYR A 191 -16.45 -1.92 15.81
C TYR A 191 -15.44 -3.02 15.47
N SER A 192 -14.33 -3.12 16.21
CA SER A 192 -13.34 -4.19 16.05
C SER A 192 -13.91 -5.59 16.32
N ILE A 193 -14.76 -5.74 17.34
CA ILE A 193 -15.44 -7.02 17.63
C ILE A 193 -16.36 -7.45 16.48
N ARG A 194 -16.91 -6.50 15.71
CA ARG A 194 -17.71 -6.76 14.51
C ARG A 194 -16.87 -6.83 13.23
N ASN A 195 -15.63 -7.28 13.35
CA ASN A 195 -14.65 -7.41 12.28
C ASN A 195 -14.18 -6.09 11.66
N GLY A 196 -14.52 -4.93 12.21
CA GLY A 196 -14.06 -3.63 11.71
C GLY A 196 -12.56 -3.41 11.94
N SER A 197 -11.89 -2.76 11.00
CA SER A 197 -10.47 -2.41 11.14
C SER A 197 -10.27 -0.96 11.61
N VAL A 198 -9.29 -0.73 12.49
CA VAL A 198 -8.93 0.60 12.98
C VAL A 198 -7.45 0.88 12.71
N MET A 199 -7.14 2.06 12.20
CA MET A 199 -5.77 2.53 11.98
C MET A 199 -5.47 3.74 12.88
N PHE A 200 -4.38 3.69 13.62
CA PHE A 200 -3.87 4.80 14.42
C PHE A 200 -2.59 5.34 13.79
N LEU A 201 -2.52 6.66 13.60
CA LEU A 201 -1.33 7.39 13.21
C LEU A 201 -0.98 8.30 14.38
N LEU A 202 0.15 8.06 15.04
CA LEU A 202 0.48 8.71 16.31
C LEU A 202 1.77 9.51 16.21
N GLU A 203 1.91 10.53 17.05
CA GLU A 203 3.15 11.32 17.16
C GLU A 203 3.87 11.03 18.49
N PRO A 204 5.17 11.34 18.61
CA PRO A 204 5.89 11.35 19.87
C PRO A 204 5.23 12.21 20.94
N PHE A 205 5.44 11.84 22.20
CA PHE A 205 5.09 12.64 23.39
C PHE A 205 3.59 12.95 23.62
N SER A 206 2.71 12.65 22.67
CA SER A 206 1.25 12.64 22.84
C SER A 206 0.73 11.25 22.51
N ASP A 207 -0.07 10.64 23.38
CA ASP A 207 -0.68 9.33 23.11
C ASP A 207 -2.17 9.41 22.82
N GLY A 208 -2.78 10.61 22.84
CA GLY A 208 -4.22 10.79 22.64
C GLY A 208 -5.11 9.94 23.57
N GLY A 209 -4.60 9.48 24.72
CA GLY A 209 -5.31 8.57 25.61
C GLY A 209 -5.47 7.14 25.08
N VAL A 210 -4.79 6.76 23.99
CA VAL A 210 -4.96 5.44 23.36
C VAL A 210 -4.02 4.36 23.89
N ALA A 211 -3.00 4.72 24.70
CA ALA A 211 -1.99 3.77 25.19
C ALA A 211 -2.61 2.56 25.91
N GLY A 212 -3.58 2.80 26.79
CA GLY A 212 -4.28 1.72 27.50
C GLY A 212 -5.13 0.84 26.58
N PHE A 213 -5.76 1.44 25.57
CA PHE A 213 -6.54 0.72 24.55
C PHE A 213 -5.63 -0.18 23.71
N LEU A 214 -4.53 0.36 23.17
CA LEU A 214 -3.57 -0.39 22.35
C LEU A 214 -2.89 -1.52 23.13
N LYS A 215 -2.56 -1.28 24.41
CA LYS A 215 -1.95 -2.29 25.28
C LYS A 215 -2.83 -3.51 25.49
N ALA A 216 -4.16 -3.35 25.47
CA ALA A 216 -5.09 -4.48 25.55
C ALA A 216 -4.99 -5.42 24.32
N TYR A 217 -4.48 -4.91 23.19
CA TYR A 217 -4.19 -5.69 21.98
C TYR A 217 -2.71 -6.08 21.87
N GLY A 218 -1.92 -5.89 22.93
CA GLY A 218 -0.49 -6.20 22.91
C GLY A 218 0.39 -5.15 22.25
N ILE A 219 -0.15 -4.03 21.76
CA ILE A 219 0.64 -2.96 21.14
C ILE A 219 1.06 -1.97 22.22
N THR A 220 2.35 -1.64 22.26
CA THR A 220 2.94 -0.68 23.21
C THR A 220 3.45 0.56 22.45
N ILE A 221 3.16 1.73 23.02
CA ILE A 221 3.64 3.00 22.51
C ILE A 221 4.48 3.66 23.61
N SER A 222 5.71 4.03 23.27
CA SER A 222 6.67 4.60 24.23
C SER A 222 6.74 6.11 24.05
N PRO A 223 6.90 6.92 25.12
CA PRO A 223 7.06 8.36 25.03
C PRO A 223 8.48 8.73 24.57
N ASP A 224 8.86 8.27 23.39
CA ASP A 224 10.15 8.47 22.76
C ASP A 224 9.99 9.11 21.37
N ILE A 225 11.11 9.54 20.81
CA ILE A 225 11.26 9.93 19.41
C ILE A 225 12.44 9.17 18.81
N ILE A 226 12.32 8.77 17.56
CA ILE A 226 13.39 8.05 16.89
C ILE A 226 14.39 9.01 16.30
N VAL A 227 15.66 8.74 16.60
CA VAL A 227 16.79 9.39 15.95
C VAL A 227 17.50 8.35 15.09
N ASP A 228 17.65 8.64 13.79
CA ASP A 228 18.37 7.78 12.85
C ASP A 228 19.47 8.55 12.13
N THR A 229 20.72 8.21 12.43
CA THR A 229 21.87 8.89 11.81
C THR A 229 22.08 8.50 10.35
N MET A 230 21.56 7.35 9.90
CA MET A 230 21.63 6.93 8.51
C MET A 230 20.77 7.79 7.59
N SER A 231 19.72 8.43 8.11
CA SER A 231 18.87 9.36 7.34
C SER A 231 19.66 10.49 6.67
N ARG A 232 20.77 10.93 7.30
CA ARG A 232 21.65 11.96 6.73
C ARG A 232 22.34 11.52 5.43
N VAL A 233 22.59 10.23 5.26
CA VAL A 233 23.14 9.67 4.02
C VAL A 233 22.16 9.83 2.86
N PHE A 234 20.86 9.79 3.16
CA PHE A 234 19.77 10.02 2.20
C PHE A 234 19.37 11.50 2.08
N GLY A 235 20.14 12.42 2.69
CA GLY A 235 19.87 13.86 2.65
C GLY A 235 18.74 14.32 3.57
N ALA A 236 18.22 13.45 4.44
CA ALA A 236 17.19 13.78 5.41
C ALA A 236 17.76 14.19 6.77
N SER A 237 16.93 14.80 7.61
CA SER A 237 17.26 15.05 9.01
C SER A 237 17.37 13.73 9.78
N TYR A 238 18.16 13.70 10.86
CA TYR A 238 18.21 12.54 11.75
C TYR A 238 16.89 12.27 12.50
N LEU A 239 15.95 13.24 12.47
CA LEU A 239 14.58 13.09 12.97
C LEU A 239 13.60 12.62 11.89
N ILE A 240 14.08 12.27 10.70
CA ILE A 240 13.27 11.68 9.63
C ILE A 240 13.88 10.33 9.28
N PRO A 241 13.67 9.28 10.11
CA PRO A 241 14.04 7.91 9.76
C PRO A 241 13.62 7.56 8.33
N VAL A 242 14.58 7.03 7.57
CA VAL A 242 14.36 6.50 6.23
C VAL A 242 14.23 4.99 6.35
N ILE A 243 12.99 4.52 6.29
CA ILE A 243 12.65 3.11 6.43
C ILE A 243 12.91 2.41 5.10
N THR A 244 13.72 1.35 5.13
CA THR A 244 14.00 0.48 3.98
C THR A 244 13.89 -1.01 4.33
N GLU A 245 13.59 -1.32 5.60
CA GLU A 245 13.45 -2.68 6.11
C GLU A 245 12.01 -2.90 6.55
N TYR A 246 11.38 -3.92 5.99
CA TYR A 246 9.96 -4.21 6.16
C TYR A 246 9.77 -5.65 6.63
N GLY A 247 8.85 -5.85 7.56
CA GLY A 247 8.42 -7.18 7.99
C GLY A 247 7.63 -7.89 6.88
N PHE A 248 7.52 -9.21 6.97
CA PHE A 248 6.73 -9.99 6.02
C PHE A 248 5.25 -9.85 6.32
N HIS A 249 4.51 -9.15 5.46
CA HIS A 249 3.07 -8.99 5.56
C HIS A 249 2.48 -8.62 4.20
N LYS A 250 1.17 -8.84 3.99
CA LYS A 250 0.50 -8.49 2.72
C LYS A 250 0.56 -6.99 2.38
N ILE A 251 0.65 -6.12 3.40
CA ILE A 251 0.82 -4.67 3.22
C ILE A 251 2.19 -4.32 2.62
N THR A 252 3.21 -5.11 2.97
CA THR A 252 4.62 -4.89 2.63
C THR A 252 5.14 -5.88 1.59
N ASP A 253 4.27 -6.69 0.99
CA ASP A 253 4.65 -7.70 0.00
C ASP A 253 5.21 -7.04 -1.26
N GLY A 254 6.41 -7.48 -1.68
CA GLY A 254 7.15 -6.87 -2.78
C GLY A 254 7.57 -5.40 -2.56
N PHE A 255 7.34 -4.83 -1.37
CA PHE A 255 7.59 -3.43 -1.06
C PHE A 255 9.08 -3.19 -0.84
N ASN A 256 9.70 -2.43 -1.74
CA ASN A 256 11.15 -2.23 -1.79
C ASN A 256 11.56 -0.76 -2.00
N VAL A 257 10.63 0.16 -1.72
CA VAL A 257 10.84 1.61 -1.87
C VAL A 257 10.99 2.22 -0.48
N ALA A 258 11.89 3.19 -0.34
CA ALA A 258 12.11 3.85 0.94
C ALA A 258 10.90 4.71 1.35
N CYS A 259 10.55 4.66 2.64
CA CYS A 259 9.59 5.57 3.25
C CYS A 259 10.27 6.52 4.23
N PHE A 260 9.72 7.72 4.36
CA PHE A 260 10.26 8.79 5.18
C PHE A 260 9.28 9.09 6.30
N PHE A 261 9.74 8.89 7.54
CA PHE A 261 8.92 8.97 8.73
C PHE A 261 9.35 10.17 9.61
N PRO A 262 8.95 11.41 9.27
CA PRO A 262 9.29 12.59 10.06
C PRO A 262 8.79 12.47 11.50
N THR A 263 9.67 12.76 12.46
CA THR A 263 9.37 12.82 13.88
C THR A 263 8.62 11.60 14.41
N THR A 264 8.99 10.39 13.99
CA THR A 264 8.29 9.18 14.43
C THR A 264 8.67 8.71 15.85
N ARG A 265 7.77 8.01 16.52
CA ARG A 265 7.99 7.29 17.79
C ARG A 265 8.11 5.78 17.57
N SER A 266 8.59 5.07 18.58
CA SER A 266 8.62 3.62 18.55
C SER A 266 7.25 2.99 18.84
N ILE A 267 6.94 1.93 18.08
CA ILE A 267 5.78 1.07 18.30
C ILE A 267 6.31 -0.34 18.55
N GLY A 268 6.00 -0.92 19.70
CA GLY A 268 6.51 -2.23 20.09
C GLY A 268 5.42 -3.23 20.40
N SER A 269 5.79 -4.50 20.43
CA SER A 269 4.93 -5.62 20.80
C SER A 269 5.16 -6.04 22.26
N ALA A 270 4.09 -6.26 23.02
CA ALA A 270 4.16 -6.79 24.39
C ALA A 270 4.24 -8.33 24.40
N ALA A 271 4.79 -8.89 25.48
CA ALA A 271 4.68 -10.33 25.75
C ALA A 271 3.37 -10.65 26.51
N GLY A 272 2.89 -11.90 26.41
CA GLY A 272 1.72 -12.37 27.17
C GLY A 272 0.38 -11.90 26.60
N ILE A 273 0.27 -11.85 25.28
CA ILE A 273 -0.93 -11.43 24.55
C ILE A 273 -1.91 -12.61 24.46
N PRO A 274 -3.24 -12.37 24.47
CA PRO A 274 -4.22 -13.43 24.23
C PRO A 274 -3.96 -14.19 22.92
N ASP A 275 -4.17 -15.51 22.92
CA ASP A 275 -4.02 -16.39 21.74
C ASP A 275 -4.89 -15.96 20.54
N SER A 276 -5.93 -15.15 20.77
CA SER A 276 -6.81 -14.61 19.75
C SER A 276 -6.20 -13.44 18.96
N ILE A 277 -5.00 -12.97 19.33
CA ILE A 277 -4.34 -11.82 18.70
C ILE A 277 -2.97 -12.24 18.18
N GLU A 278 -2.75 -12.03 16.88
CA GLU A 278 -1.45 -12.17 16.24
C GLU A 278 -0.86 -10.78 15.99
N LEU A 279 0.39 -10.55 16.45
CA LEU A 279 1.10 -9.28 16.21
C LEU A 279 2.21 -9.46 15.18
N LEU A 280 2.29 -8.50 14.26
CA LEU A 280 3.37 -8.40 13.28
C LEU A 280 3.90 -6.96 13.23
N GLU A 281 5.22 -6.82 13.31
CA GLU A 281 5.93 -5.56 13.12
C GLU A 281 6.24 -5.39 11.63
N LEU A 282 5.89 -4.22 11.06
CA LEU A 282 5.83 -4.04 9.60
C LEU A 282 6.99 -3.23 9.03
N ALA A 283 7.57 -2.32 9.81
CA ALA A 283 8.55 -1.36 9.32
C ALA A 283 9.59 -1.07 10.41
N PHE A 284 10.87 -1.11 10.02
CA PHE A 284 11.99 -1.01 10.93
C PHE A 284 12.96 0.10 10.51
N THR A 285 13.46 0.83 11.51
CA THR A 285 14.52 1.83 11.35
C THR A 285 15.88 1.16 11.12
N SER A 286 16.91 1.95 10.81
CA SER A 286 18.26 1.38 10.65
C SER A 286 18.85 0.88 11.97
N SER A 287 19.87 0.02 11.88
CA SER A 287 20.67 -0.40 13.04
C SER A 287 21.47 0.73 13.71
N TYR A 288 21.50 1.92 13.10
CA TYR A 288 22.16 3.13 13.61
C TYR A 288 21.17 4.12 14.23
N SER A 289 19.92 3.69 14.45
CA SER A 289 18.92 4.47 15.15
C SER A 289 18.89 4.19 16.64
N TRP A 290 18.22 5.06 17.39
CA TRP A 290 17.78 4.79 18.76
C TRP A 290 16.45 5.50 19.05
N ALA A 291 15.72 4.98 20.03
CA ALA A 291 14.56 5.61 20.62
C ALA A 291 15.05 6.52 21.75
N GLU A 292 14.98 7.81 21.53
CA GLU A 292 15.44 8.87 22.42
C GLU A 292 14.31 9.30 23.35
N THR A 293 14.56 9.21 24.65
CA THR A 293 13.55 9.50 25.69
C THR A 293 13.76 10.84 26.39
N GLY A 294 14.97 11.42 26.32
CA GLY A 294 15.33 12.66 27.00
C GLY A 294 15.21 13.92 26.13
N PHE A 295 15.15 13.75 24.81
CA PHE A 295 15.06 14.86 23.86
C PHE A 295 13.65 15.45 23.81
N ARG A 296 13.58 16.78 23.63
CA ARG A 296 12.33 17.48 23.29
C ARG A 296 12.54 18.25 22.00
N LEU A 297 11.51 18.26 21.16
CA LEU A 297 11.48 19.06 19.94
C LEU A 297 11.73 20.55 20.26
N GLY A 298 12.57 21.20 19.45
CA GLY A 298 12.96 22.61 19.61
C GLY A 298 14.19 22.86 20.48
N GLN A 299 14.84 21.84 21.04
CA GLN A 299 16.13 22.02 21.71
C GLN A 299 17.26 22.32 20.71
N THR A 300 18.23 23.15 21.12
CA THR A 300 19.37 23.54 20.29
C THR A 300 20.45 22.47 20.18
N GLU A 301 20.58 21.63 21.21
CA GLU A 301 21.55 20.54 21.20
C GLU A 301 20.96 19.31 20.49
N PRO A 302 21.75 18.64 19.61
CA PRO A 302 21.29 17.41 18.99
C PRO A 302 21.15 16.29 20.03
N PRO A 303 20.20 15.37 19.84
CA PRO A 303 20.03 14.21 20.72
C PRO A 303 21.30 13.36 20.73
N LYS A 304 21.56 12.73 21.88
CA LYS A 304 22.74 11.89 22.11
C LYS A 304 22.30 10.62 22.80
N PHE A 305 22.62 9.49 22.19
CA PHE A 305 22.32 8.17 22.73
C PHE A 305 22.86 7.97 24.16
N ASP A 306 21.97 7.62 25.09
CA ASP A 306 22.28 7.21 26.46
C ASP A 306 21.99 5.70 26.62
N GLU A 307 23.05 4.88 26.76
CA GLU A 307 22.95 3.42 26.89
C GLU A 307 22.07 2.93 28.05
N ASN A 308 21.84 3.77 29.07
CA ASN A 308 21.05 3.38 30.25
C ASN A 308 19.56 3.72 30.13
N LYS A 309 19.16 4.49 29.12
CA LYS A 309 17.79 5.00 28.97
C LYS A 309 17.20 4.70 27.60
N ASP A 310 18.02 4.82 26.57
CA ASP A 310 17.58 4.75 25.19
C ASP A 310 17.70 3.32 24.66
N ARG A 311 16.76 2.95 23.81
CA ARG A 311 16.79 1.66 23.13
C ARG A 311 17.44 1.82 21.77
N LYS A 312 18.51 1.06 21.52
CA LYS A 312 19.17 1.02 20.21
C LYS A 312 18.35 0.24 19.18
N GLY A 313 18.44 0.64 17.91
CA GLY A 313 17.74 -0.01 16.80
C GLY A 313 18.38 -1.29 16.27
N PRO A 314 17.73 -1.95 15.29
CA PRO A 314 16.54 -1.49 14.57
C PRO A 314 15.28 -1.43 15.47
N ILE A 315 14.41 -0.44 15.21
CA ILE A 315 13.22 -0.15 16.01
C ILE A 315 12.00 -0.20 15.10
N SER A 316 10.97 -0.90 15.54
CA SER A 316 9.69 -0.90 14.83
C SER A 316 8.98 0.45 14.95
N VAL A 317 8.44 0.91 13.82
CA VAL A 317 7.62 2.14 13.71
C VAL A 317 6.18 1.84 13.30
N ALA A 318 5.86 0.58 12.99
CA ALA A 318 4.54 0.16 12.59
C ALA A 318 4.25 -1.27 13.06
N VAL A 319 3.10 -1.48 13.70
CA VAL A 319 2.66 -2.80 14.17
C VAL A 319 1.21 -3.02 13.79
N ILE A 320 0.90 -4.21 13.29
CA ILE A 320 -0.45 -4.67 13.04
C ILE A 320 -0.81 -5.79 14.01
N ALA A 321 -2.01 -5.70 14.58
CA ALA A 321 -2.64 -6.79 15.32
C ALA A 321 -3.79 -7.36 14.51
N ALA A 322 -3.74 -8.67 14.24
CA ALA A 322 -4.84 -9.41 13.64
C ALA A 322 -5.66 -10.06 14.76
N ILE A 323 -6.93 -9.67 14.85
CA ILE A 323 -7.83 -10.03 15.96
C ILE A 323 -8.84 -11.05 15.42
N SER A 324 -8.66 -12.30 15.84
CA SER A 324 -9.61 -13.37 15.54
C SER A 324 -10.74 -13.33 16.58
N ALA A 325 -11.99 -13.50 16.14
CA ALA A 325 -13.09 -13.70 17.07
C ALA A 325 -12.75 -14.90 17.96
N ALA A 326 -12.80 -14.73 19.28
CA ALA A 326 -12.61 -15.83 20.21
C ALA A 326 -13.64 -16.91 19.87
N ASN A 327 -13.18 -18.12 19.52
CA ASN A 327 -14.05 -19.27 19.34
C ASN A 327 -14.93 -19.39 20.60
N PRO A 328 -16.28 -19.33 20.49
CA PRO A 328 -17.18 -19.50 21.63
C PRO A 328 -17.07 -20.88 22.32
N GLY A 329 -16.21 -21.78 21.82
CA GLY A 329 -15.97 -23.11 22.35
C GLY A 329 -14.84 -23.24 23.38
N ASN A 330 -14.06 -22.19 23.64
CA ASN A 330 -12.96 -22.22 24.63
C ASN A 330 -13.36 -21.63 25.99
N ASP A 331 -14.63 -21.77 26.37
CA ASP A 331 -15.02 -21.65 27.77
C ASP A 331 -14.55 -22.93 28.50
N PRO A 332 -13.73 -22.86 29.57
CA PRO A 332 -13.18 -24.05 30.26
C PRO A 332 -14.21 -24.98 30.91
N LYS A 333 -15.51 -24.72 30.72
CA LYS A 333 -16.64 -25.48 31.29
C LYS A 333 -17.40 -26.33 30.27
N SER A 334 -16.93 -26.43 29.04
CA SER A 334 -17.62 -27.18 27.97
C SER A 334 -16.79 -28.36 27.43
N GLN A 335 -16.08 -29.08 28.30
CA GLN A 335 -15.48 -30.36 27.94
C GLN A 335 -16.18 -31.50 28.68
N GLU A 336 -17.29 -31.98 28.11
CA GLU A 336 -17.77 -33.35 28.35
C GLU A 336 -18.79 -33.74 27.26
N GLN A 337 -18.29 -34.18 26.10
CA GLN A 337 -18.89 -35.32 25.36
C GLN A 337 -18.01 -35.75 24.17
N PRO A 338 -17.59 -37.03 24.10
CA PRO A 338 -16.81 -37.55 23.00
C PRO A 338 -17.72 -38.15 21.90
N GLY A 339 -17.47 -37.78 20.65
CA GLY A 339 -17.95 -38.54 19.48
C GLY A 339 -18.72 -37.74 18.45
N GLY A 340 -18.03 -37.15 17.49
CA GLY A 340 -18.64 -36.55 16.30
C GLY A 340 -17.56 -36.10 15.32
N LYS A 341 -17.66 -36.58 14.08
CA LYS A 341 -16.68 -36.41 13.00
C LYS A 341 -16.26 -34.96 12.80
N SER A 342 -14.98 -34.75 12.52
CA SER A 342 -14.36 -33.51 12.08
C SER A 342 -15.16 -32.92 10.91
N ALA A 343 -16.01 -31.94 11.19
CA ALA A 343 -16.56 -31.08 10.17
C ALA A 343 -15.45 -30.09 9.79
N GLU A 344 -15.08 -30.07 8.51
CA GLU A 344 -14.25 -29.02 7.93
C GLU A 344 -14.82 -27.66 8.33
N ALA A 345 -14.05 -26.91 9.12
CA ALA A 345 -14.36 -25.53 9.43
C ALA A 345 -14.28 -24.73 8.13
N THR A 346 -15.44 -24.42 7.56
CA THR A 346 -15.57 -23.38 6.56
C THR A 346 -15.11 -22.07 7.19
N ASP A 347 -13.99 -21.55 6.69
CA ASP A 347 -13.34 -20.30 7.07
C ASP A 347 -14.21 -19.08 6.68
N ALA A 348 -15.30 -18.90 7.43
CA ALA A 348 -16.27 -17.81 7.31
C ALA A 348 -16.22 -16.88 8.54
N GLY A 349 -15.06 -16.83 9.22
CA GLY A 349 -14.81 -15.93 10.35
C GLY A 349 -14.07 -14.69 9.87
N GLY A 350 -14.76 -13.57 9.72
CA GLY A 350 -14.10 -12.28 9.46
C GLY A 350 -13.05 -11.98 10.55
N GLN A 351 -11.98 -11.30 10.18
CA GLN A 351 -10.87 -10.94 11.07
C GLN A 351 -10.74 -9.43 11.14
N ALA A 352 -10.72 -8.85 12.34
CA ALA A 352 -10.46 -7.43 12.55
C ALA A 352 -8.96 -7.16 12.59
N TYR A 353 -8.57 -5.94 12.20
CA TYR A 353 -7.18 -5.51 12.29
C TYR A 353 -7.06 -4.17 13.02
N LEU A 354 -6.00 -4.07 13.81
CA LEU A 354 -5.58 -2.83 14.44
C LEU A 354 -4.17 -2.51 13.96
N LEU A 355 -4.03 -1.47 13.15
CA LEU A 355 -2.74 -1.03 12.62
C LEU A 355 -2.31 0.27 13.30
N VAL A 356 -1.09 0.33 13.80
CA VAL A 356 -0.56 1.50 14.48
C VAL A 356 0.74 1.92 13.82
N PHE A 357 0.80 3.16 13.36
CA PHE A 357 2.02 3.83 12.95
C PHE A 357 2.45 4.82 14.02
N GLY A 358 3.76 4.90 14.24
CA GLY A 358 4.38 5.88 15.12
C GLY A 358 4.60 7.24 14.48
N ASP A 359 3.97 7.52 13.33
CA ASP A 359 4.05 8.80 12.62
C ASP A 359 2.72 9.08 11.92
N SER A 360 2.24 10.31 11.99
CA SER A 360 1.11 10.82 11.22
C SER A 360 1.52 11.71 10.06
N ASP A 361 2.69 12.32 10.11
CA ASP A 361 3.19 13.24 9.12
C ASP A 361 3.62 12.55 7.83
N PHE A 362 4.01 11.26 7.83
CA PHE A 362 4.34 10.54 6.58
C PHE A 362 3.18 10.51 5.57
N ALA A 363 1.94 10.58 6.06
CA ALA A 363 0.71 10.63 5.24
C ALA A 363 0.18 12.07 5.00
N SER A 364 0.83 13.09 5.58
CA SER A 364 0.47 14.50 5.38
C SER A 364 0.77 14.99 3.96
N ASN A 365 0.17 16.09 3.54
CA ASN A 365 0.38 16.71 2.22
C ASN A 365 1.87 16.94 1.89
N SER A 366 2.72 17.23 2.89
CA SER A 366 4.15 17.48 2.69
C SER A 366 4.95 16.23 2.34
N TYR A 367 4.56 15.07 2.86
CA TYR A 367 5.35 13.83 2.76
C TYR A 367 4.65 12.72 1.99
N PHE A 368 3.35 12.84 1.71
CA PHE A 368 2.56 11.80 1.06
C PHE A 368 3.20 11.33 -0.26
N ASN A 369 3.59 12.27 -1.13
CA ASN A 369 4.19 11.95 -2.42
C ASN A 369 5.70 11.68 -2.37
N LEU A 370 6.29 11.55 -1.18
CA LEU A 370 7.71 11.31 -1.02
C LEU A 370 8.01 9.81 -1.13
N GLN A 371 8.65 9.43 -2.23
CA GLN A 371 9.09 8.05 -2.49
C GLN A 371 7.96 7.04 -2.27
N GLY A 372 8.08 6.13 -1.29
CA GLY A 372 7.11 5.07 -1.03
C GLY A 372 5.98 5.43 -0.05
N ASN A 373 5.90 6.66 0.48
CA ASN A 373 4.94 6.99 1.54
C ASN A 373 3.48 6.79 1.12
N ALA A 374 3.08 7.31 -0.05
CA ALA A 374 1.74 7.10 -0.61
C ALA A 374 1.44 5.62 -0.79
N ASP A 375 2.37 4.86 -1.37
CA ASP A 375 2.17 3.44 -1.65
C ASP A 375 2.03 2.62 -0.35
N PHE A 376 2.84 2.90 0.68
CA PHE A 376 2.73 2.21 1.96
C PHE A 376 1.41 2.51 2.67
N PHE A 377 1.01 3.79 2.68
CA PHE A 377 -0.26 4.22 3.26
C PHE A 377 -1.47 3.61 2.52
N LEU A 378 -1.47 3.65 1.19
CA LEU A 378 -2.57 3.09 0.38
C LEU A 378 -2.63 1.56 0.47
N ASN A 379 -1.49 0.86 0.54
CA ASN A 379 -1.46 -0.58 0.81
C ASN A 379 -2.11 -0.92 2.15
N ALA A 380 -1.86 -0.12 3.19
CA ALA A 380 -2.50 -0.27 4.49
C ALA A 380 -4.02 -0.02 4.41
N ILE A 381 -4.46 1.09 3.79
CA ILE A 381 -5.89 1.39 3.60
C ILE A 381 -6.59 0.26 2.83
N ASN A 382 -6.01 -0.18 1.72
CA ASN A 382 -6.57 -1.24 0.88
C ASN A 382 -6.67 -2.57 1.65
N PHE A 383 -5.61 -2.97 2.36
CA PHE A 383 -5.62 -4.18 3.17
C PHE A 383 -6.69 -4.14 4.27
N LEU A 384 -6.78 -3.02 5.01
CA LEU A 384 -7.71 -2.87 6.13
C LEU A 384 -9.17 -2.69 5.67
N GLY A 385 -9.38 -2.01 4.54
CA GLY A 385 -10.72 -1.67 4.04
C GLY A 385 -11.37 -2.74 3.16
N GLN A 386 -10.59 -3.65 2.58
CA GLN A 386 -11.06 -4.70 1.67
C GLN A 386 -11.10 -6.09 2.33
N GLN A 387 -11.54 -6.18 3.60
CA GLN A 387 -11.59 -7.41 4.40
C GLN A 387 -12.39 -8.59 3.81
N GLU A 388 -12.99 -8.46 2.64
CA GLU A 388 -13.50 -9.57 1.84
C GLU A 388 -13.11 -9.38 0.37
N ASN A 389 -12.08 -10.12 -0.04
CA ASN A 389 -11.52 -10.21 -1.39
C ASN A 389 -10.78 -8.97 -1.93
N LEU A 390 -9.54 -9.24 -2.40
CA LEU A 390 -8.64 -8.43 -3.25
C LEU A 390 -7.66 -7.57 -2.41
N ILE A 391 -6.39 -7.94 -2.20
CA ILE A 391 -5.19 -7.99 -3.08
C ILE A 391 -4.86 -6.59 -3.61
N SER A 392 -3.67 -6.10 -3.22
CA SER A 392 -3.08 -4.78 -3.48
C SER A 392 -2.86 -4.49 -4.98
N ILE A 393 -3.26 -3.29 -5.43
CA ILE A 393 -2.87 -2.70 -6.72
C ILE A 393 -1.44 -2.20 -6.58
N GLN A 394 -0.48 -2.98 -7.07
CA GLN A 394 0.85 -2.46 -7.38
C GLN A 394 0.95 -2.13 -8.87
N ARG A 395 1.46 -0.93 -9.15
CA ARG A 395 1.81 -0.49 -10.50
C ARG A 395 2.69 -1.55 -11.18
N PRO A 396 2.50 -1.83 -12.48
CA PRO A 396 3.52 -2.50 -13.26
C PRO A 396 4.82 -1.71 -13.13
N LYS A 397 5.86 -2.36 -12.61
CA LYS A 397 7.20 -1.76 -12.51
C LYS A 397 7.58 -1.24 -13.88
N THR A 398 7.68 0.09 -14.04
CA THR A 398 8.49 0.66 -15.11
C THR A 398 9.91 0.23 -14.80
N ALA A 399 10.36 -0.84 -15.46
CA ALA A 399 11.70 -1.37 -15.30
C ALA A 399 12.70 -0.32 -15.76
N GLY A 400 13.16 0.45 -14.79
CA GLY A 400 14.36 1.26 -14.83
C GLY A 400 15.05 1.10 -13.49
N ALA A 401 15.26 -0.15 -13.04
CA ALA A 401 16.17 -0.38 -11.94
C ALA A 401 17.55 0.13 -12.39
N PRO A 402 18.09 1.20 -11.79
CA PRO A 402 19.44 1.60 -12.11
C PRO A 402 20.34 0.41 -11.75
N LEU A 403 21.21 0.01 -12.68
CA LEU A 403 22.21 -1.03 -12.43
C LEU A 403 23.09 -0.57 -11.25
N THR A 404 22.81 -1.07 -10.05
CA THR A 404 23.59 -0.80 -8.84
C THR A 404 24.81 -1.71 -8.83
N LEU A 405 25.82 -1.31 -9.61
CA LEU A 405 27.10 -2.01 -9.62
C LEU A 405 27.82 -1.78 -8.28
N SER A 406 28.25 -2.85 -7.62
CA SER A 406 29.11 -2.74 -6.44
C SER A 406 30.41 -1.99 -6.77
N ARG A 407 31.06 -1.38 -5.77
CA ARG A 407 32.34 -0.65 -5.96
C ARG A 407 33.44 -1.51 -6.60
N SER A 408 33.36 -2.84 -6.48
CA SER A 408 34.27 -3.78 -7.15
C SER A 408 33.88 -4.00 -8.62
N GLN A 409 32.60 -4.18 -8.93
CA GLN A 409 32.11 -4.34 -10.31
C GLN A 409 32.32 -3.09 -11.16
N ASN A 410 32.07 -1.90 -10.62
CA ASN A 410 32.29 -0.64 -11.35
C ASN A 410 33.79 -0.44 -11.66
N ARG A 411 34.68 -0.79 -10.72
CA ARG A 411 36.13 -0.72 -10.91
C ARG A 411 36.62 -1.73 -11.94
N LEU A 412 36.06 -2.94 -11.94
CA LEU A 412 36.36 -3.96 -12.93
C LEU A 412 35.93 -3.50 -14.33
N LEU A 413 34.72 -2.99 -14.49
CA LEU A 413 34.23 -2.44 -15.76
C LEU A 413 35.07 -1.27 -16.26
N PHE A 414 35.49 -0.37 -15.37
CA PHE A 414 36.41 0.72 -15.71
C PHE A 414 37.75 0.21 -16.24
N TRP A 415 38.41 -0.73 -15.54
CA TRP A 415 39.69 -1.28 -15.99
C TRP A 415 39.58 -2.14 -17.26
N VAL A 416 38.49 -2.89 -17.42
CA VAL A 416 38.23 -3.67 -18.65
C VAL A 416 38.03 -2.73 -19.84
N GLY A 417 37.23 -1.67 -19.69
CA GLY A 417 37.04 -0.68 -20.74
C GLY A 417 38.31 0.12 -21.06
N LEU A 418 39.05 0.54 -20.04
CA LEU A 418 40.21 1.42 -20.19
C LEU A 418 41.49 0.70 -20.64
N LEU A 419 41.75 -0.51 -20.14
CA LEU A 419 42.99 -1.25 -20.46
C LEU A 419 42.77 -2.38 -21.45
N LEU A 420 41.75 -3.22 -21.26
CA LEU A 420 41.60 -4.46 -22.04
C LEU A 420 41.30 -4.16 -23.50
N MET A 421 40.32 -3.28 -23.77
CA MET A 421 39.91 -2.95 -25.14
C MET A 421 41.04 -2.30 -25.95
N PRO A 422 41.74 -1.26 -25.46
CA PRO A 422 42.90 -0.71 -26.17
C PRO A 422 44.05 -1.72 -26.30
N ALA A 423 44.32 -2.55 -25.29
CA ALA A 423 45.37 -3.56 -25.36
C ALA A 423 45.08 -4.61 -26.44
N VAL A 424 43.82 -5.02 -26.60
CA VAL A 424 43.40 -5.96 -27.67
C VAL A 424 43.62 -5.33 -29.06
N VAL A 425 43.32 -4.04 -29.23
CA VAL A 425 43.57 -3.32 -30.49
C VAL A 425 45.07 -3.21 -30.79
N VAL A 426 45.89 -2.88 -29.79
CA VAL A 426 47.35 -2.80 -29.95
C VAL A 426 47.95 -4.17 -30.24
N ALA A 427 47.52 -5.21 -29.52
CA ALA A 427 47.99 -6.57 -29.72
C ALA A 427 47.61 -7.11 -31.11
N SER A 428 46.39 -6.85 -31.57
CA SER A 428 45.96 -7.22 -32.93
C SER A 428 46.73 -6.45 -34.00
N GLY A 429 46.98 -5.15 -33.80
CA GLY A 429 47.85 -4.35 -34.67
C GLY A 429 49.28 -4.87 -34.75
N LEU A 430 49.88 -5.23 -33.62
CA LEU A 430 51.22 -5.82 -33.54
C LEU A 430 51.29 -7.21 -34.19
N ALA A 431 50.28 -8.05 -33.96
CA ALA A 431 50.19 -9.36 -34.58
C ALA A 431 50.13 -9.27 -36.12
N VAL A 432 49.31 -8.35 -36.65
CA VAL A 432 49.22 -8.09 -38.10
C VAL A 432 50.55 -7.55 -38.64
N PHE A 433 51.21 -6.64 -37.91
CA PHE A 433 52.52 -6.12 -38.30
C PHE A 433 53.60 -7.22 -38.38
N GLN A 434 53.66 -8.11 -37.39
CA GLN A 434 54.61 -9.22 -37.39
C GLN A 434 54.33 -10.24 -38.49
N LEU A 435 53.06 -10.56 -38.75
CA LEU A 435 52.66 -11.44 -39.84
C LEU A 435 53.04 -10.85 -41.21
N ARG A 436 52.85 -9.55 -41.42
CA ARG A 436 53.26 -8.86 -42.66
C ARG A 436 54.78 -8.81 -42.83
N ARG A 437 55.54 -8.66 -41.75
CA ARG A 437 57.01 -8.67 -41.78
C ARG A 437 57.59 -10.06 -42.09
N LYS A 438 56.86 -11.14 -41.78
CA LYS A 438 57.27 -12.53 -42.06
C LYS A 438 56.97 -12.98 -43.49
N HIS A 439 56.10 -12.26 -44.20
CA HIS A 439 55.72 -12.51 -45.60
C HIS A 439 56.40 -11.56 -46.62
N ARG A 440 57.26 -10.66 -46.15
CA ARG A 440 58.27 -9.97 -46.96
C ARG A 440 59.63 -10.61 -46.68
#